data_AF-A0A6P0KYA6-F1
#
_entry.id   AF-A0A6P0KYA6-F1
#
_cell.length_a   1.000
_cell.length_b   1.000
_cell.length_c   1.000
_cell.angle_alpha   90.00
_cell.angle_beta   90.00
_cell.angle_gamma   90.00
#
_symmetry.space_group_name_H-M   'P 1'
#
loop_
_entity.id
_entity.type
_entity.pdbx_description
1 polymer ?
#
loop_
_entity_poly.entity_id
_entity_poly.type
_entity_poly.pdbx_seq_one_letter_code
_entity_poly.pdbx_strand_id
1 'polypeptide(L)'
;MNELVLTKDTTKFVKTLNKLISQTNADTYDPFKELVWPEYIEGGKLWMSLDLMSIHGTRFEDELSQEQLIELSKWEFINFCSLNVTGIRELLVEMTGRLHTVGFEILSEYLHCLIAEENEHMWYFSKFCLQYGGKIYPDRALAIASLPEADIANFMLFTRILIFEEIVDFYNRKMGKDQTLPKFIQDINWLHHSDEGRHITYGRQYIELVFQQLKDKYPEQRILEV
;
A
#
# COMPACT_ATOMS: atom_id res chain seq x y z
N MET A 1 -23.45 -18.05 -2.40
CA MET A 1 -22.36 -17.89 -1.42
C MET A 1 -21.44 -19.07 -1.62
N ASN A 2 -20.37 -18.89 -2.39
CA ASN A 2 -19.38 -19.94 -2.62
C ASN A 2 -18.28 -19.78 -1.57
N GLU A 3 -18.07 -20.84 -0.83
CA GLU A 3 -17.28 -20.90 0.39
C GLU A 3 -15.79 -20.86 0.05
N LEU A 4 -15.05 -19.95 0.68
CA LEU A 4 -13.59 -19.98 0.69
C LEU A 4 -13.14 -21.00 1.76
N VAL A 5 -13.51 -22.27 1.57
CA VAL A 5 -13.00 -23.34 2.42
C VAL A 5 -11.54 -23.53 2.03
N LEU A 6 -10.64 -23.20 2.96
CA LEU A 6 -9.22 -23.48 2.85
C LEU A 6 -9.02 -25.02 2.85
N THR A 7 -9.16 -25.65 1.68
CA THR A 7 -9.21 -27.12 1.50
C THR A 7 -7.85 -27.80 1.38
N LYS A 8 -6.76 -27.01 1.32
CA LYS A 8 -5.36 -27.49 1.23
C LYS A 8 -4.62 -27.28 2.54
N ASP A 9 -3.48 -27.96 2.70
CA ASP A 9 -2.58 -27.79 3.85
C ASP A 9 -2.14 -26.32 4.00
N THR A 10 -2.87 -25.57 4.81
CA THR A 10 -2.60 -24.17 5.13
C THR A 10 -1.57 -24.02 6.25
N THR A 11 -0.99 -25.11 6.77
CA THR A 11 -0.07 -25.07 7.91
C THR A 11 1.08 -24.10 7.68
N LYS A 12 1.64 -24.07 6.46
CA LYS A 12 2.71 -23.13 6.09
C LYS A 12 2.23 -21.67 6.14
N PHE A 13 1.06 -21.40 5.58
CA PHE A 13 0.47 -20.07 5.54
C PHE A 13 0.11 -19.57 6.95
N VAL A 14 -0.54 -20.40 7.77
CA VAL A 14 -0.85 -20.09 9.18
C VAL A 14 0.42 -19.80 9.97
N LYS A 15 1.49 -20.59 9.75
CA LYS A 15 2.79 -20.33 10.38
C LYS A 15 3.36 -18.97 9.97
N THR A 16 3.19 -18.57 8.71
CA THR A 16 3.55 -17.22 8.26
C THR A 16 2.70 -16.16 8.96
N LEU A 17 1.38 -16.30 9.02
CA LEU A 17 0.50 -15.32 9.69
C LEU A 17 0.92 -15.12 11.15
N ASN A 18 1.13 -16.19 11.91
CA ASN A 18 1.59 -16.12 13.30
C ASN A 18 2.94 -15.39 13.44
N LYS A 19 3.85 -15.59 12.48
CA LYS A 19 5.13 -14.87 12.45
C LYS A 19 4.89 -13.37 12.20
N LEU A 20 4.05 -13.01 11.22
CA LEU A 20 3.74 -11.62 10.91
C LEU A 20 3.08 -10.92 12.10
N ILE A 21 2.09 -11.53 12.73
CA ILE A 21 1.46 -11.03 13.97
C ILE A 21 2.51 -10.80 15.07
N SER A 22 3.42 -11.75 15.26
CA SER A 22 4.49 -11.62 16.26
C SER A 22 5.44 -10.47 15.94
N GLN A 23 5.67 -10.17 14.65
CA GLN A 23 6.50 -9.04 14.22
C GLN A 23 5.78 -7.71 14.43
N THR A 24 4.49 -7.60 14.07
CA THR A 24 3.66 -6.43 14.37
C THR A 24 3.63 -6.14 15.88
N ASN A 25 3.37 -7.16 16.71
CA ASN A 25 3.33 -7.00 18.17
C ASN A 25 4.68 -6.64 18.81
N ALA A 26 5.78 -6.92 18.12
CA ALA A 26 7.12 -6.55 18.59
C ALA A 26 7.47 -5.10 18.22
N ASP A 27 6.74 -4.49 17.29
CA ASP A 27 6.87 -3.07 17.01
C ASP A 27 6.23 -2.27 18.14
N THR A 28 6.99 -1.32 18.68
CA THR A 28 6.57 -0.47 19.79
C THR A 28 6.39 0.98 19.36
N TYR A 29 6.69 1.31 18.11
CA TYR A 29 6.62 2.67 17.61
C TYR A 29 5.16 3.05 17.33
N ASP A 30 4.69 4.15 17.93
CA ASP A 30 3.35 4.70 17.71
C ASP A 30 3.46 6.00 16.89
N PRO A 31 3.16 5.98 15.57
CA PRO A 31 3.26 7.15 14.72
C PRO A 31 2.38 8.32 15.19
N PHE A 32 1.25 8.06 15.84
CA PHE A 32 0.36 9.11 16.33
C PHE A 32 1.02 9.95 17.44
N LYS A 33 1.95 9.38 18.19
CA LYS A 33 2.62 10.02 19.32
C LYS A 33 4.05 10.44 19.01
N GLU A 34 4.79 9.60 18.30
CA GLU A 34 6.24 9.71 18.18
C GLU A 34 6.69 10.49 16.94
N LEU A 35 5.85 10.59 15.90
CA LEU A 35 6.19 11.33 14.68
C LEU A 35 6.18 12.83 14.95
N VAL A 36 7.36 13.46 14.93
CA VAL A 36 7.53 14.91 15.16
C VAL A 36 7.35 15.69 13.86
N TRP A 37 6.29 16.48 13.78
CA TRP A 37 5.92 17.25 12.59
C TRP A 37 6.61 18.61 12.56
N PRO A 38 7.43 18.93 11.54
CA PRO A 38 7.99 20.27 11.40
C PRO A 38 6.93 21.29 10.96
N GLU A 39 7.11 22.57 11.32
CA GLU A 39 6.22 23.64 10.86
C GLU A 39 6.27 23.80 9.34
N TYR A 40 7.47 23.72 8.76
CA TYR A 40 7.73 23.77 7.33
C TYR A 40 8.65 22.64 6.90
N ILE A 41 8.41 22.08 5.72
CA ILE A 41 9.38 21.19 5.07
C ILE A 41 10.59 22.02 4.63
N GLU A 42 11.78 21.44 4.77
CA GLU A 42 13.04 22.06 4.37
C GLU A 42 12.95 22.61 2.94
N GLY A 43 13.19 23.92 2.79
CA GLY A 43 13.13 24.60 1.49
C GLY A 43 14.35 24.32 0.61
N GLY A 44 14.20 24.57 -0.70
CA GLY A 44 15.31 24.45 -1.66
C GLY A 44 15.66 23.01 -2.08
N LYS A 45 14.93 22.01 -1.58
CA LYS A 45 15.11 20.59 -1.93
C LYS A 45 13.89 20.03 -2.63
N LEU A 46 14.11 18.99 -3.45
CA LEU A 46 13.01 18.21 -4.04
C LEU A 46 12.26 17.44 -2.93
N TRP A 47 10.96 17.23 -3.13
CA TRP A 47 10.13 16.45 -2.20
C TRP A 47 10.00 14.99 -2.63
N MET A 48 10.50 14.66 -3.81
CA MET A 48 10.44 13.35 -4.43
C MET A 48 11.76 13.11 -5.13
N SER A 49 12.28 11.87 -5.08
CA SER A 49 13.48 11.51 -5.82
C SER A 49 13.26 11.79 -7.30
N LEU A 50 14.20 12.47 -7.95
CA LEU A 50 14.07 12.95 -9.33
C LEU A 50 13.69 11.82 -10.28
N ASP A 51 14.28 10.64 -10.09
CA ASP A 51 14.04 9.47 -10.93
C ASP A 51 12.72 8.72 -10.67
N LEU A 52 11.92 9.21 -9.73
CA LEU A 52 10.53 8.80 -9.53
C LEU A 52 9.52 9.82 -10.07
N MET A 53 10.00 11.01 -10.45
CA MET A 53 9.14 12.08 -10.97
C MET A 53 8.67 11.77 -12.38
N SER A 54 7.47 12.23 -12.75
CA SER A 54 6.85 11.87 -14.04
C SER A 54 7.62 12.38 -15.27
N ILE A 55 8.41 13.43 -15.08
CA ILE A 55 9.22 14.07 -16.11
C ILE A 55 10.61 13.42 -16.26
N HIS A 56 10.97 12.46 -15.41
CA HIS A 56 12.31 11.91 -15.42
C HIS A 56 12.71 11.29 -16.77
N GLY A 57 13.89 11.63 -17.27
CA GLY A 57 14.42 11.15 -18.55
C GLY A 57 13.66 11.69 -19.78
N THR A 58 12.76 12.65 -19.58
CA THR A 58 12.05 13.34 -20.67
C THR A 58 12.70 14.70 -20.91
N ARG A 59 12.46 15.29 -22.09
CA ARG A 59 12.91 16.67 -22.39
C ARG A 59 12.44 17.71 -21.37
N PHE A 60 11.33 17.46 -20.67
CA PHE A 60 10.78 18.40 -19.71
C PHE A 60 11.64 18.50 -18.45
N GLU A 61 12.45 17.49 -18.14
CA GLU A 61 13.43 17.57 -17.04
C GLU A 61 14.47 18.66 -17.30
N ASP A 62 14.96 18.78 -18.54
CA ASP A 62 15.96 19.77 -18.95
C ASP A 62 15.39 21.18 -19.18
N GLU A 63 14.07 21.30 -19.37
CA GLU A 63 13.39 22.56 -19.70
C GLU A 63 12.96 23.36 -18.46
N LEU A 64 12.80 22.73 -17.29
CA LEU A 64 12.35 23.38 -16.06
C LEU A 64 13.50 24.09 -15.33
N SER A 65 13.21 25.27 -14.76
CA SER A 65 14.11 25.88 -13.78
C SER A 65 14.17 25.07 -12.49
N GLN A 66 15.21 25.28 -11.68
CA GLN A 66 15.33 24.60 -10.38
C GLN A 66 14.12 24.87 -9.47
N GLU A 67 13.59 26.09 -9.47
CA GLU A 67 12.41 26.46 -8.69
C GLU A 67 11.16 25.72 -9.18
N GLN A 68 10.98 25.60 -10.50
CA GLN A 68 9.86 24.87 -11.09
C GLN A 68 9.96 23.37 -10.82
N LEU A 69 11.18 22.80 -10.85
CA LEU A 69 11.42 21.40 -10.54
C LEU A 69 11.10 21.10 -9.07
N ILE A 70 11.50 21.97 -8.15
CA ILE A 70 11.15 21.87 -6.72
C ILE A 70 9.63 21.96 -6.54
N GLU A 71 8.96 22.92 -7.18
CA GLU A 71 7.51 23.06 -7.10
C GLU A 71 6.78 21.83 -7.65
N LEU A 72 7.21 21.31 -8.79
CA LEU A 72 6.65 20.09 -9.36
C LEU A 72 6.84 18.89 -8.43
N SER A 73 8.05 18.69 -7.90
CA SER A 73 8.35 17.58 -6.99
C SER A 73 7.47 17.61 -5.75
N LYS A 74 7.15 18.81 -5.22
CA LYS A 74 6.20 19.00 -4.14
C LYS A 74 4.83 18.47 -4.53
N TRP A 75 4.29 18.89 -5.66
CA TRP A 75 2.94 18.49 -6.07
C TRP A 75 2.83 17.03 -6.46
N GLU A 76 3.88 16.45 -7.05
CA GLU A 76 3.96 15.01 -7.32
C GLU A 76 4.05 14.20 -6.03
N PHE A 77 4.81 14.64 -5.04
CA PHE A 77 4.83 13.99 -3.73
C PHE A 77 3.47 14.09 -3.01
N ILE A 78 2.80 15.24 -3.06
CA ILE A 78 1.43 15.39 -2.53
C ILE A 78 0.46 14.45 -3.27
N ASN A 79 0.62 14.25 -4.58
CA ASN A 79 -0.17 13.29 -5.34
C ASN A 79 0.13 11.85 -4.92
N PHE A 80 1.41 11.48 -4.74
CA PHE A 80 1.81 10.18 -4.21
C PHE A 80 1.19 9.90 -2.83
N CYS A 81 1.30 10.84 -1.89
CA CYS A 81 0.68 10.71 -0.57
C CYS A 81 -0.86 10.62 -0.67
N SER A 82 -1.48 11.35 -1.61
CA SER A 82 -2.93 11.28 -1.82
C SER A 82 -3.38 9.92 -2.33
N LEU A 83 -2.60 9.31 -3.25
CA LEU A 83 -2.83 7.95 -3.75
C LEU A 83 -2.76 6.91 -2.62
N ASN A 84 -1.78 7.05 -1.72
CA ASN A 84 -1.70 6.23 -0.50
C ASN A 84 -2.97 6.37 0.34
N VAL A 85 -3.40 7.59 0.64
CA VAL A 85 -4.62 7.83 1.44
C VAL A 85 -5.87 7.22 0.80
N THR A 86 -6.06 7.35 -0.50
CA THR A 86 -7.24 6.78 -1.19
C THR A 86 -7.16 5.27 -1.32
N GLY A 87 -6.00 4.73 -1.69
CA GLY A 87 -5.78 3.29 -1.85
C GLY A 87 -5.91 2.53 -0.53
N ILE A 88 -5.27 3.04 0.53
CA ILE A 88 -5.35 2.44 1.87
C ILE A 88 -6.80 2.47 2.38
N ARG A 89 -7.55 3.55 2.15
CA ARG A 89 -8.97 3.59 2.51
C ARG A 89 -9.78 2.51 1.82
N GLU A 90 -9.54 2.27 0.52
CA GLU A 90 -10.20 1.17 -0.20
C GLU A 90 -9.83 -0.19 0.41
N LEU A 91 -8.54 -0.40 0.69
CA LEU A 91 -8.05 -1.59 1.38
C LEU A 91 -8.76 -1.79 2.72
N LEU A 92 -8.81 -0.76 3.57
CA LEU A 92 -9.44 -0.82 4.89
C LEU A 92 -10.92 -1.16 4.81
N VAL A 93 -11.66 -0.60 3.85
CA VAL A 93 -13.07 -0.94 3.61
C VAL A 93 -13.21 -2.42 3.27
N GLU A 94 -12.37 -2.93 2.37
CA GLU A 94 -12.39 -4.33 1.95
C GLU A 94 -12.00 -5.28 3.10
N MET A 95 -10.92 -4.99 3.84
CA MET A 95 -10.47 -5.85 4.94
C MET A 95 -11.46 -5.86 6.10
N THR A 96 -11.95 -4.69 6.50
CA THR A 96 -12.93 -4.58 7.60
C THR A 96 -14.22 -5.30 7.25
N GLY A 97 -14.68 -5.22 5.99
CA GLY A 97 -15.88 -5.92 5.53
C GLY A 97 -15.77 -7.46 5.56
N ARG A 98 -14.56 -8.02 5.67
CA ARG A 98 -14.29 -9.47 5.69
C ARG A 98 -13.99 -10.03 7.09
N LEU A 99 -13.74 -9.17 8.08
CA LEU A 99 -13.45 -9.60 9.44
C LEU A 99 -14.56 -10.51 9.98
N HIS A 100 -14.16 -11.66 10.51
CA HIS A 100 -15.05 -12.68 11.11
C HIS A 100 -16.17 -13.16 10.19
N THR A 101 -16.01 -13.02 8.88
CA THR A 101 -16.90 -13.62 7.88
C THR A 101 -16.45 -15.05 7.55
N VAL A 102 -17.36 -15.82 6.94
CA VAL A 102 -17.09 -17.21 6.54
C VAL A 102 -15.92 -17.27 5.55
N GLY A 103 -14.90 -18.08 5.85
CA GLY A 103 -13.67 -18.23 5.05
C GLY A 103 -12.53 -17.28 5.45
N PHE A 104 -12.76 -16.39 6.42
CA PHE A 104 -11.77 -15.45 6.95
C PHE A 104 -11.44 -15.70 8.43
N GLU A 105 -11.88 -16.80 9.01
CA GLU A 105 -11.72 -17.10 10.44
C GLU A 105 -10.24 -17.10 10.87
N ILE A 106 -9.38 -17.74 10.08
CA ILE A 106 -7.93 -17.81 10.31
C ILE A 106 -7.25 -16.48 9.99
N LEU A 107 -7.75 -15.77 8.98
CA LEU A 107 -7.17 -14.52 8.50
C LEU A 107 -7.45 -13.34 9.43
N SER A 108 -8.62 -13.35 10.08
CA SER A 108 -9.14 -12.20 10.81
C SER A 108 -8.19 -11.69 11.89
N GLU A 109 -7.47 -12.59 12.57
CA GLU A 109 -6.48 -12.19 13.58
C GLU A 109 -5.36 -11.33 12.96
N TYR A 110 -4.81 -11.76 11.83
CA TYR A 110 -3.79 -10.97 11.13
C TYR A 110 -4.39 -9.70 10.49
N LEU A 111 -5.62 -9.77 9.98
CA LEU A 111 -6.29 -8.60 9.41
C LEU A 111 -6.48 -7.47 10.44
N HIS A 112 -6.68 -7.77 11.72
CA HIS A 112 -6.69 -6.74 12.77
C HIS A 112 -5.35 -6.00 12.88
N CYS A 113 -4.23 -6.74 12.86
CA CYS A 113 -2.89 -6.14 12.82
C CYS A 113 -2.70 -5.27 11.58
N LEU A 114 -3.03 -5.79 10.40
CA LEU A 114 -2.91 -5.08 9.14
C LEU A 114 -3.75 -3.80 9.12
N ILE A 115 -5.01 -3.86 9.56
CA ILE A 115 -5.91 -2.71 9.64
C ILE A 115 -5.35 -1.62 10.57
N ALA A 116 -4.71 -2.00 11.67
CA ALA A 116 -4.11 -1.05 12.61
C ALA A 116 -2.94 -0.29 11.95
N GLU A 117 -1.98 -1.02 11.36
CA GLU A 117 -0.81 -0.47 10.67
C GLU A 117 -1.25 0.42 9.49
N GLU A 118 -2.20 -0.04 8.67
CA GLU A 118 -2.67 0.73 7.51
C GLU A 118 -3.43 2.01 7.89
N ASN A 119 -4.14 1.98 9.01
CA ASN A 119 -4.77 3.20 9.52
C ASN A 119 -3.74 4.25 9.95
N GLU A 120 -2.58 3.84 10.49
CA GLU A 120 -1.46 4.74 10.80
C GLU A 120 -0.89 5.36 9.52
N HIS A 121 -0.65 4.54 8.50
CA HIS A 121 -0.18 4.96 7.18
C HIS A 121 -1.08 6.03 6.56
N MET A 122 -2.38 5.74 6.50
CA MET A 122 -3.38 6.66 5.97
C MET A 122 -3.41 7.97 6.78
N TRP A 123 -3.28 7.88 8.11
CA TRP A 123 -3.28 9.06 8.96
C TRP A 123 -2.11 9.99 8.65
N TYR A 124 -0.85 9.54 8.68
CA TYR A 124 0.26 10.47 8.48
C TYR A 124 0.33 10.96 7.04
N PHE A 125 0.00 10.16 6.02
CA PHE A 125 -0.04 10.67 4.65
C PHE A 125 -1.15 11.70 4.44
N SER A 126 -2.32 11.51 5.05
CA SER A 126 -3.40 12.50 4.98
C SER A 126 -3.02 13.80 5.69
N LYS A 127 -2.38 13.69 6.87
CA LYS A 127 -1.87 14.84 7.61
C LYS A 127 -0.80 15.58 6.83
N PHE A 128 0.13 14.88 6.18
CA PHE A 128 1.13 15.48 5.30
C PHE A 128 0.48 16.27 4.16
N CYS A 129 -0.47 15.65 3.46
CA CYS A 129 -1.20 16.28 2.36
C CYS A 129 -1.89 17.58 2.80
N LEU A 130 -2.61 17.54 3.93
CA LEU A 130 -3.36 18.69 4.43
C LEU A 130 -2.44 19.79 4.97
N GLN A 131 -1.41 19.43 5.72
CA GLN A 131 -0.52 20.40 6.36
C GLN A 131 0.37 21.13 5.34
N TYR A 132 0.91 20.41 4.35
CA TYR A 132 1.93 20.97 3.44
C TYR A 132 1.44 21.20 2.01
N GLY A 133 0.36 20.52 1.59
CA GLY A 133 -0.28 20.67 0.28
C GLY A 133 -1.65 21.36 0.33
N GLY A 134 -2.27 21.46 1.50
CA GLY A 134 -3.59 22.07 1.69
C GLY A 134 -4.76 21.26 1.09
N LYS A 135 -4.51 20.06 0.57
CA LYS A 135 -5.52 19.21 -0.08
C LYS A 135 -5.05 17.76 -0.18
N ILE A 136 -6.00 16.87 -0.36
CA ILE A 136 -5.80 15.49 -0.82
C ILE A 136 -6.39 15.41 -2.22
N TYR A 137 -5.61 14.94 -3.20
CA TYR A 137 -6.14 14.73 -4.54
C TYR A 137 -7.20 13.63 -4.54
N PRO A 138 -8.30 13.77 -5.30
CA PRO A 138 -9.33 12.75 -5.35
C PRO A 138 -8.80 11.50 -6.04
N ASP A 139 -9.36 10.37 -5.62
CA ASP A 139 -9.13 9.11 -6.31
C ASP A 139 -9.60 9.19 -7.77
N ARG A 140 -8.79 8.63 -8.67
CA ARG A 140 -9.11 8.49 -10.10
C ARG A 140 -9.19 7.02 -10.52
N ALA A 141 -9.33 6.11 -9.56
CA ALA A 141 -9.53 4.69 -9.84
C ALA A 141 -10.68 4.50 -10.84
N LEU A 142 -10.39 3.72 -11.88
CA LEU A 142 -11.40 3.29 -12.83
C LEU A 142 -12.19 2.15 -12.20
N ALA A 143 -13.51 2.19 -12.33
CA ALA A 143 -14.36 1.09 -11.91
C ALA A 143 -13.96 -0.18 -12.67
N ILE A 144 -13.60 -1.23 -11.92
CA ILE A 144 -13.37 -2.56 -12.50
C ILE A 144 -14.74 -3.16 -12.80
N ALA A 145 -14.89 -3.75 -13.98
CA ALA A 145 -16.11 -4.45 -14.35
C ALA A 145 -16.42 -5.54 -13.32
N SER A 146 -17.70 -5.66 -12.93
CA SER A 146 -18.11 -6.71 -12.00
C SER A 146 -17.88 -8.08 -12.63
N LEU A 147 -17.13 -8.93 -11.94
CA LEU A 147 -16.95 -10.33 -12.32
C LEU A 147 -18.07 -11.16 -11.70
N PRO A 148 -18.71 -12.08 -12.46
CA PRO A 148 -19.82 -12.87 -11.94
C PRO A 148 -19.36 -13.90 -10.89
N GLU A 149 -18.12 -14.38 -10.99
CA GLU A 149 -17.55 -15.32 -10.02
C GLU A 149 -16.89 -14.59 -8.84
N ALA A 150 -17.47 -14.75 -7.64
CA ALA A 150 -17.03 -14.04 -6.43
C ALA A 150 -15.60 -14.37 -5.98
N ASP A 151 -15.12 -15.59 -6.22
CA ASP A 151 -13.76 -16.02 -5.90
C ASP A 151 -12.72 -15.43 -6.85
N ILE A 152 -13.04 -15.35 -8.15
CA ILE A 152 -12.23 -14.63 -9.14
C ILE A 152 -12.22 -13.12 -8.81
N ALA A 153 -13.38 -12.53 -8.49
CA ALA A 153 -13.46 -11.14 -8.07
C ALA A 153 -12.58 -10.85 -6.84
N ASN A 154 -12.61 -11.76 -5.84
CA ASN A 154 -11.75 -11.67 -4.67
C ASN A 154 -10.26 -11.78 -5.04
N PHE A 155 -9.88 -12.73 -5.88
CA PHE A 155 -8.51 -12.86 -6.36
C PHE A 155 -8.01 -11.59 -7.07
N MET A 156 -8.81 -11.04 -7.98
CA MET A 156 -8.46 -9.81 -8.71
C MET A 156 -8.33 -8.61 -7.78
N LEU A 157 -9.22 -8.49 -6.79
CA LEU A 157 -9.15 -7.44 -5.79
C LEU A 157 -7.83 -7.48 -5.01
N PHE A 158 -7.51 -8.63 -4.41
CA PHE A 158 -6.30 -8.78 -3.61
C PHE A 158 -5.03 -8.66 -4.46
N THR A 159 -5.08 -9.11 -5.73
CA THR A 159 -3.98 -8.93 -6.68
C THR A 159 -3.73 -7.45 -6.97
N ARG A 160 -4.77 -6.66 -7.19
CA ARG A 160 -4.65 -5.20 -7.35
C ARG A 160 -4.07 -4.55 -6.10
N ILE A 161 -4.51 -4.96 -4.92
CA ILE A 161 -3.98 -4.46 -3.64
C ILE A 161 -2.47 -4.76 -3.54
N LEU A 162 -2.05 -6.01 -3.79
CA LEU A 162 -0.62 -6.35 -3.75
C LEU A 162 0.19 -5.55 -4.77
N ILE A 163 -0.31 -5.36 -6.00
CA ILE A 163 0.38 -4.55 -7.01
C ILE A 163 0.56 -3.11 -6.52
N PHE A 164 -0.48 -2.55 -5.90
CA PHE A 164 -0.42 -1.21 -5.31
C PHE A 164 0.63 -1.12 -4.21
N GLU A 165 0.60 -2.04 -3.24
CA GLU A 165 1.57 -2.18 -2.14
C GLU A 165 3.02 -2.27 -2.67
N GLU A 166 3.29 -3.14 -3.65
CA GLU A 166 4.65 -3.32 -4.22
C GLU A 166 5.18 -2.06 -4.91
N ILE A 167 4.30 -1.32 -5.62
CA ILE A 167 4.67 -0.05 -6.27
C ILE A 167 4.93 1.02 -5.21
N VAL A 168 4.04 1.15 -4.24
CA VAL A 168 4.14 2.13 -3.16
C VAL A 168 5.39 1.86 -2.32
N ASP A 169 5.67 0.61 -1.96
CA ASP A 169 6.88 0.21 -1.24
C ASP A 169 8.15 0.61 -1.99
N PHE A 170 8.17 0.39 -3.31
CA PHE A 170 9.31 0.77 -4.13
C PHE A 170 9.61 2.28 -4.02
N TYR A 171 8.57 3.11 -4.09
CA TYR A 171 8.68 4.56 -3.94
C TYR A 171 9.13 4.94 -2.52
N ASN A 172 8.46 4.42 -1.49
CA ASN A 172 8.75 4.68 -0.10
C ASN A 172 10.18 4.27 0.28
N ARG A 173 10.60 3.05 -0.06
CA ARG A 173 11.95 2.56 0.20
C ARG A 173 13.03 3.43 -0.45
N LYS A 174 12.76 3.93 -1.65
CA LYS A 174 13.71 4.76 -2.40
C LYS A 174 13.82 6.15 -1.79
N MET A 175 12.69 6.84 -1.60
CA MET A 175 12.66 8.16 -0.97
C MET A 175 13.15 8.13 0.48
N GLY A 176 12.86 7.06 1.22
CA GLY A 176 13.34 6.87 2.59
C GLY A 176 14.86 6.75 2.71
N LYS A 177 15.56 6.39 1.62
CA LYS A 177 17.03 6.30 1.56
C LYS A 177 17.69 7.49 0.85
N ASP A 178 16.90 8.35 0.22
CA ASP A 178 17.41 9.46 -0.58
C ASP A 178 17.78 10.65 0.31
N GLN A 179 19.07 10.78 0.60
CA GLN A 179 19.61 11.84 1.46
C GLN A 179 19.51 13.24 0.85
N THR A 180 19.15 13.36 -0.44
CA THR A 180 18.94 14.66 -1.09
C THR A 180 17.59 15.28 -0.74
N LEU A 181 16.63 14.48 -0.25
CA LEU A 181 15.29 14.93 0.15
C LEU A 181 15.30 15.56 1.56
N PRO A 182 14.28 16.35 1.92
CA PRO A 182 14.04 16.78 3.29
C PRO A 182 13.98 15.60 4.25
N LYS A 183 14.62 15.74 5.42
CA LYS A 183 14.71 14.66 6.42
C LYS A 183 13.34 14.08 6.80
N PHE A 184 12.34 14.93 7.01
CA PHE A 184 10.99 14.48 7.37
C PHE A 184 10.32 13.64 6.26
N ILE A 185 10.59 13.93 4.99
CA ILE A 185 10.10 13.11 3.87
C ILE A 185 10.78 11.75 3.89
N GLN A 186 12.11 11.70 4.11
CA GLN A 186 12.81 10.42 4.28
C GLN A 186 12.19 9.60 5.42
N ASP A 187 11.92 10.24 6.56
CA ASP A 187 11.39 9.57 7.75
C ASP A 187 10.02 8.94 7.53
N ILE A 188 9.04 9.67 6.99
CA ILE A 188 7.69 9.11 6.76
C ILE A 188 7.68 7.99 5.72
N ASN A 189 8.55 8.08 4.70
CA ASN A 189 8.67 7.05 3.68
C ASN A 189 9.40 5.81 4.23
N TRP A 190 10.43 6.00 5.06
CA TRP A 190 11.14 4.91 5.72
C TRP A 190 10.27 4.19 6.74
N LEU A 191 9.47 4.94 7.50
CA LEU A 191 8.49 4.41 8.43
C LEU A 191 7.51 3.47 7.70
N HIS A 192 6.85 3.95 6.64
CA HIS A 192 5.95 3.12 5.83
C HIS A 192 6.63 1.84 5.31
N HIS A 193 7.83 1.97 4.74
CA HIS A 193 8.57 0.82 4.20
C HIS A 193 8.89 -0.23 5.27
N SER A 194 9.11 0.20 6.52
CA SER A 194 9.46 -0.72 7.63
C SER A 194 8.31 -1.67 7.95
N ASP A 195 7.07 -1.25 7.70
CA ASP A 195 5.86 -2.03 7.93
C ASP A 195 5.48 -2.88 6.71
N GLU A 196 5.63 -2.30 5.53
CA GLU A 196 5.18 -2.84 4.24
C GLU A 196 5.72 -4.24 3.90
N GLY A 197 6.93 -4.56 4.38
CA GLY A 197 7.50 -5.89 4.21
C GLY A 197 6.61 -7.02 4.77
N ARG A 198 5.82 -6.72 5.81
CA ARG A 198 4.84 -7.66 6.39
C ARG A 198 3.62 -7.82 5.47
N HIS A 199 3.05 -6.71 5.00
CA HIS A 199 1.86 -6.67 4.12
C HIS A 199 2.13 -7.39 2.80
N ILE A 200 3.23 -7.07 2.13
CA ILE A 200 3.65 -7.72 0.87
C ILE A 200 3.88 -9.23 1.08
N THR A 201 4.47 -9.63 2.21
CA THR A 201 4.70 -11.06 2.50
C THR A 201 3.37 -11.80 2.65
N TYR A 202 2.40 -11.21 3.34
CA TYR A 202 1.04 -11.73 3.43
C TYR A 202 0.39 -11.81 2.04
N GLY A 203 0.36 -10.69 1.31
CA GLY A 203 -0.31 -10.57 0.01
C GLY A 203 0.18 -11.62 -0.98
N ARG A 204 1.51 -11.80 -1.11
CA ARG A 204 2.10 -12.81 -2.00
C ARG A 204 1.64 -14.24 -1.68
N GLN A 205 1.66 -14.62 -0.40
CA GLN A 205 1.26 -15.97 0.00
C GLN A 205 -0.25 -16.19 -0.11
N TYR A 206 -1.04 -15.17 0.22
CA TYR A 206 -2.50 -15.25 0.08
C TYR A 206 -2.91 -15.40 -1.38
N ILE A 207 -2.33 -14.61 -2.28
CA ILE A 207 -2.59 -14.68 -3.73
C ILE A 207 -2.17 -16.04 -4.28
N GLU A 208 -0.99 -16.57 -3.92
CA GLU A 208 -0.56 -17.90 -4.33
C GLU A 208 -1.56 -18.98 -3.92
N LEU A 209 -2.04 -18.92 -2.68
CA LEU A 209 -3.02 -19.86 -2.14
C LEU A 209 -4.36 -19.78 -2.88
N VAL A 210 -4.90 -18.57 -3.04
CA VAL A 210 -6.19 -18.36 -3.73
C VAL A 210 -6.09 -18.74 -5.21
N PHE A 211 -4.99 -18.37 -5.88
CA PHE A 211 -4.78 -18.74 -7.29
C PHE A 211 -4.77 -20.25 -7.48
N GLN A 212 -4.11 -20.99 -6.59
CA GLN A 212 -4.10 -22.44 -6.67
C GLN A 212 -5.49 -23.04 -6.46
N GLN A 213 -6.33 -22.47 -5.59
CA GLN A 213 -7.73 -22.90 -5.44
C GLN A 213 -8.54 -22.63 -6.70
N LEU A 214 -8.33 -21.49 -7.36
CA LEU A 214 -8.99 -21.20 -8.64
C LEU A 214 -8.61 -22.24 -9.70
N LYS A 215 -7.31 -22.59 -9.82
CA LYS A 215 -6.83 -23.63 -10.74
C LYS A 215 -7.43 -25.01 -10.48
N ASP A 216 -7.71 -25.35 -9.23
CA ASP A 216 -8.34 -26.62 -8.88
C ASP A 216 -9.84 -26.64 -9.22
N LYS A 217 -10.49 -25.46 -9.21
CA LYS A 217 -11.94 -25.30 -9.37
C LYS A 217 -12.39 -25.06 -10.81
N TYR A 218 -11.61 -24.31 -11.58
CA TYR A 218 -11.99 -23.86 -12.93
C TYR A 218 -11.13 -24.51 -14.01
N PRO A 219 -11.68 -24.68 -15.23
CA PRO A 219 -10.89 -25.17 -16.36
C PRO A 219 -9.78 -24.18 -16.71
N GLU A 220 -8.66 -24.68 -17.21
CA GLU A 220 -7.47 -23.89 -17.56
C GLU A 220 -7.80 -22.69 -18.47
N GLN A 221 -8.69 -22.87 -19.44
CA GLN A 221 -9.13 -21.78 -20.32
C GLN A 221 -9.73 -20.60 -19.56
N ARG A 222 -10.53 -20.85 -18.52
CA ARG A 222 -11.12 -19.78 -17.71
C ARG A 222 -10.05 -19.06 -16.89
N ILE A 223 -9.06 -19.79 -16.38
CA ILE A 223 -7.94 -19.20 -15.64
C ILE A 223 -7.08 -18.30 -16.54
N LEU A 224 -6.90 -18.63 -17.82
CA LEU A 224 -6.15 -17.78 -18.76
C LEU A 224 -6.87 -16.47 -19.11
N GLU A 225 -8.17 -16.37 -18.86
CA GLU A 225 -8.96 -15.15 -19.05
C GLU A 225 -8.95 -14.21 -17.83
N VAL A 226 -8.43 -14.68 -16.69
CA VAL A 226 -8.31 -13.95 -15.41
C VAL A 226 -6.92 -13.34 -15.30
#